data_AF-A0AAX6G793-F1
#
_entry.id   AF-A0AAX6G793-F1
#
_cell.length_a   1.000
_cell.length_b   1.000
_cell.length_c   1.000
_cell.angle_alpha   90.00
_cell.angle_beta   90.00
_cell.angle_gamma   90.00
#
_symmetry.space_group_name_H-M   'P 1'
#
loop_
_entity.id
_entity.type
_entity.pdbx_description
1 polymer ?
#
loop_
_entity_poly.entity_id
_entity_poly.type
_entity_poly.pdbx_seq_one_letter_code
_entity_poly.pdbx_strand_id
1 'polypeptide(L)'
;MMKREERRGYYYYYRVNMKVWLVLTWAWWAAIVGPATWVCSSSLLVTEGGYNNNLSIDKVEFHVKGCTRNSYSVFLESLRKHLSSGNSAYNIPLLPIPSPPKQDLLFVEIFDWEDKSITLVLSRINAYVIAYKAQDRYYLLADTPDNPLYGNNSWRFSFNGTYAALEYKAGRRENIDLGIIELAQSISNLRYWSSDKEETTVARSLIVLIQMVSETARFRAIEQKVTKNIIDDGSYQSFRPGVGVMDLQTNWGTLSIAVQNSTGGVFWKPVILKTTLTDTVVIPDVEKARTFCGLALLLYWRKGQASFSS
;
A
#
# COMPACT_ATOMS: atom_id res chain seq x y z
N MET A 1 43.40 53.14 -52.41
CA MET A 1 44.46 52.12 -52.25
C MET A 1 44.54 51.80 -50.76
N MET A 2 44.17 50.55 -50.37
CA MET A 2 44.48 49.77 -49.13
C MET A 2 44.50 50.50 -47.75
N LYS A 3 43.97 50.01 -46.61
CA LYS A 3 43.52 48.71 -46.05
C LYS A 3 42.69 49.09 -44.79
N ARG A 4 41.49 48.57 -44.53
CA ARG A 4 41.12 47.28 -43.91
C ARG A 4 41.57 47.10 -42.44
N GLU A 5 40.65 47.31 -41.50
CA GLU A 5 40.49 46.52 -40.27
C GLU A 5 38.98 46.37 -39.95
N GLU A 6 38.36 45.34 -40.53
CA GLU A 6 37.06 44.81 -40.09
C GLU A 6 37.33 43.76 -39.00
N ARG A 7 36.89 44.01 -37.76
CA ARG A 7 36.69 42.95 -36.78
C ARG A 7 35.33 42.31 -37.00
N ARG A 8 35.32 41.16 -37.69
CA ARG A 8 34.14 40.31 -37.84
C ARG A 8 33.88 39.54 -36.55
N GLY A 9 32.64 39.64 -36.07
CA GLY A 9 32.09 38.72 -35.09
C GLY A 9 31.93 37.33 -35.70
N TYR A 10 32.19 36.31 -34.90
CA TYR A 10 31.84 34.93 -35.20
C TYR A 10 30.78 34.48 -34.19
N TYR A 11 29.53 34.52 -34.62
CA TYR A 11 28.45 33.75 -34.02
C TYR A 11 28.61 32.30 -34.50
N TYR A 12 28.99 31.40 -33.59
CA TYR A 12 28.96 29.97 -33.89
C TYR A 12 27.52 29.47 -33.79
N TYR A 13 26.90 29.28 -34.96
CA TYR A 13 25.74 28.41 -35.13
C TYR A 13 26.22 26.95 -34.98
N TYR A 14 25.88 26.30 -33.87
CA TYR A 14 25.89 24.84 -33.80
C TYR A 14 24.47 24.31 -33.96
N ARG A 15 24.17 23.89 -35.19
CA ARG A 15 23.00 23.12 -35.56
C ARG A 15 23.29 21.66 -35.19
N VAL A 16 22.93 21.25 -33.97
CA VAL A 16 23.04 19.85 -33.56
C VAL A 16 21.72 19.13 -33.84
N ASN A 17 21.81 18.12 -34.70
CA ASN A 17 20.72 17.23 -35.07
C ASN A 17 20.16 16.53 -33.83
N MET A 18 18.90 16.83 -33.50
CA MET A 18 18.16 16.29 -32.37
C MET A 18 17.57 14.92 -32.72
N LYS A 19 18.41 13.91 -32.94
CA LYS A 19 18.04 12.49 -32.99
C LYS A 19 19.27 11.69 -32.52
N VAL A 20 19.06 10.70 -31.65
CA VAL A 20 20.07 9.85 -30.97
C VAL A 20 20.51 10.33 -29.58
N TRP A 21 19.60 10.30 -28.60
CA TRP A 21 19.91 10.27 -27.16
C TRP A 21 18.88 9.45 -26.36
N LEU A 22 18.41 8.33 -26.90
CA LEU A 22 17.34 7.52 -26.25
C LEU A 22 17.62 6.00 -26.19
N VAL A 23 18.88 5.55 -26.25
CA VAL A 23 19.18 4.09 -26.25
C VAL A 23 20.33 3.68 -25.32
N LEU A 24 20.73 4.48 -24.33
CA LEU A 24 21.84 4.11 -23.42
C LEU A 24 21.48 4.01 -21.93
N THR A 25 20.19 3.96 -21.57
CA THR A 25 19.75 3.68 -20.17
C THR A 25 19.17 2.29 -19.97
N TRP A 26 19.10 1.46 -21.03
CA TRP A 26 18.48 0.13 -20.98
C TRP A 26 19.47 -1.04 -20.84
N ALA A 27 20.79 -0.79 -20.87
CA ALA A 27 21.82 -1.84 -20.84
C ALA A 27 22.47 -2.06 -19.45
N TRP A 28 21.89 -1.54 -18.36
CA TRP A 28 22.42 -1.69 -16.99
C TRP A 28 21.59 -2.60 -16.07
N TRP A 29 20.52 -3.23 -16.56
CA TRP A 29 19.74 -4.21 -15.79
C TRP A 29 20.02 -5.69 -16.17
N ALA A 30 20.83 -5.96 -17.20
CA ALA A 30 21.02 -7.32 -17.72
C ALA A 30 22.35 -7.99 -17.33
N ALA A 31 23.18 -7.39 -16.48
CA ALA A 31 24.50 -7.94 -16.12
C ALA A 31 24.65 -8.38 -14.64
N ILE A 32 23.60 -8.25 -13.80
CA ILE A 32 23.60 -8.71 -12.39
C ILE A 32 22.64 -9.89 -12.19
N VAL A 33 22.36 -10.66 -13.25
CA VAL A 33 21.67 -11.95 -13.12
C VAL A 33 22.50 -13.00 -13.86
N GLY A 34 23.64 -13.33 -13.28
CA GLY A 34 24.32 -14.58 -13.60
C GLY A 34 23.53 -15.75 -12.98
N PRO A 35 23.40 -16.89 -13.68
CA PRO A 35 22.60 -18.01 -13.21
C PRO A 35 23.42 -18.85 -12.22
N ALA A 36 23.00 -18.91 -10.96
CA ALA A 36 23.45 -19.92 -10.02
C ALA A 36 22.39 -20.12 -8.92
N THR A 37 21.40 -20.94 -9.29
CA THR A 37 20.78 -21.98 -8.45
C THR A 37 21.14 -21.96 -6.96
N TRP A 38 20.35 -21.23 -6.18
CA TRP A 38 19.98 -21.65 -4.83
C TRP A 38 18.47 -21.50 -4.73
N VAL A 39 17.80 -22.60 -5.06
CA VAL A 39 16.40 -22.81 -4.71
C VAL A 39 16.36 -22.93 -3.19
N CYS A 40 16.18 -21.80 -2.49
CA CYS A 40 15.58 -21.87 -1.17
C CYS A 40 14.11 -22.20 -1.39
N SER A 41 13.80 -23.50 -1.33
CA SER A 41 12.45 -24.01 -1.25
C SER A 41 11.80 -23.49 0.02
N SER A 42 11.20 -22.29 -0.04
CA SER A 42 10.11 -21.96 0.87
C SER A 42 8.93 -22.83 0.42
N SER A 43 8.80 -23.99 1.05
CA SER A 43 7.65 -24.87 0.88
C SER A 43 6.38 -24.08 1.24
N LEU A 44 5.64 -23.66 0.21
CA LEU A 44 4.25 -23.23 0.31
C LEU A 44 3.44 -24.44 0.81
N LEU A 45 3.25 -24.55 2.12
CA LEU A 45 2.37 -25.56 2.70
C LEU A 45 0.93 -25.07 2.56
N VAL A 46 0.26 -25.54 1.51
CA VAL A 46 -1.20 -25.57 1.46
C VAL A 46 -1.64 -26.75 2.32
N THR A 47 -2.09 -26.49 3.54
CA THR A 47 -2.76 -27.50 4.37
C THR A 47 -4.23 -27.57 3.95
N GLU A 48 -4.60 -28.66 3.27
CA GLU A 48 -6.01 -29.04 3.10
C GLU A 48 -6.58 -29.48 4.46
N GLY A 49 -7.31 -28.58 5.11
CA GLY A 49 -8.11 -28.87 6.30
C GLY A 49 -9.48 -29.44 5.93
N GLY A 50 -9.82 -30.57 6.54
CA GLY A 50 -10.99 -31.39 6.24
C GLY A 50 -12.36 -30.72 6.35
N TYR A 51 -13.31 -31.33 5.64
CA TYR A 51 -14.71 -30.97 5.46
C TYR A 51 -15.45 -30.62 6.77
N ASN A 52 -15.92 -29.37 6.86
CA ASN A 52 -17.04 -28.91 7.69
C ASN A 52 -17.55 -27.56 7.14
N ASN A 53 -18.34 -27.55 6.04
CA ASN A 53 -19.03 -26.37 5.48
C ASN A 53 -18.28 -25.02 5.55
N ASN A 54 -16.97 -25.03 5.32
CA ASN A 54 -16.04 -23.96 5.69
C ASN A 54 -15.69 -23.17 4.43
N LEU A 55 -16.13 -21.90 4.32
CA LEU A 55 -15.52 -20.99 3.35
C LEU A 55 -14.05 -20.82 3.76
N SER A 56 -13.13 -21.45 3.04
CA SER A 56 -11.70 -21.17 3.19
C SER A 56 -11.45 -19.73 2.76
N ILE A 57 -11.20 -18.85 3.72
CA ILE A 57 -10.81 -17.47 3.45
C ILE A 57 -9.35 -17.49 3.04
N ASP A 58 -9.05 -16.88 1.90
CA ASP A 58 -7.68 -16.76 1.39
C ASP A 58 -6.78 -16.08 2.42
N LYS A 59 -5.51 -16.47 2.45
CA LYS A 59 -4.53 -16.00 3.43
C LYS A 59 -3.22 -15.60 2.75
N VAL A 60 -2.66 -14.47 3.17
CA VAL A 60 -1.31 -14.00 2.82
C VAL A 60 -0.50 -13.86 4.09
N GLU A 61 0.76 -14.27 4.06
CA GLU A 61 1.64 -14.25 5.23
C GLU A 61 2.79 -13.27 5.06
N PHE A 62 3.23 -12.67 6.17
CA PHE A 62 4.43 -11.86 6.24
C PHE A 62 5.21 -12.10 7.53
N HIS A 63 6.52 -12.33 7.40
CA HIS A 63 7.43 -12.46 8.53
C HIS A 63 8.31 -11.23 8.64
N VAL A 64 8.31 -10.60 9.81
CA VAL A 64 9.23 -9.50 10.11
C VAL A 64 10.68 -10.02 10.23
N LYS A 65 10.85 -11.21 10.80
CA LYS A 65 12.15 -11.88 10.93
C LYS A 65 12.81 -12.11 9.57
N GLY A 66 14.01 -11.56 9.40
CA GLY A 66 14.76 -11.67 8.13
C GLY A 66 14.14 -10.85 6.99
N CYS A 67 13.27 -9.88 7.28
CA CYS A 67 12.68 -9.02 6.27
C CYS A 67 13.76 -8.27 5.48
N THR A 68 13.64 -8.32 4.15
CA THR A 68 14.45 -7.58 3.19
C THR A 68 13.55 -6.71 2.32
N ARG A 69 14.14 -5.77 1.56
CA ARG A 69 13.40 -5.00 0.54
C ARG A 69 12.59 -5.91 -0.37
N ASN A 70 13.22 -7.00 -0.84
CA ASN A 70 12.60 -7.95 -1.75
C ASN A 70 11.45 -8.73 -1.08
N SER A 71 11.64 -9.26 0.13
CA SER A 71 10.59 -10.05 0.79
C SER A 71 9.35 -9.20 1.11
N TYR A 72 9.54 -7.93 1.48
CA TYR A 72 8.43 -6.99 1.70
C TYR A 72 7.67 -6.68 0.39
N SER A 73 8.38 -6.42 -0.71
CA SER A 73 7.75 -6.22 -2.02
C SER A 73 7.03 -7.48 -2.52
N VAL A 74 7.61 -8.67 -2.36
CA VAL A 74 6.97 -9.95 -2.72
C VAL A 74 5.68 -10.17 -1.92
N PHE A 75 5.71 -9.87 -0.62
CA PHE A 75 4.51 -9.90 0.22
C PHE A 75 3.42 -8.98 -0.34
N LEU A 76 3.75 -7.73 -0.68
CA LEU A 76 2.77 -6.78 -1.21
C LEU A 76 2.26 -7.16 -2.61
N GLU A 77 3.08 -7.75 -3.47
CA GLU A 77 2.60 -8.31 -4.76
C GLU A 77 1.60 -9.45 -4.53
N SER A 78 1.91 -10.36 -3.62
CA SER A 78 0.99 -11.44 -3.25
C SER A 78 -0.32 -10.87 -2.71
N LEU A 79 -0.24 -9.89 -1.81
CA LEU A 79 -1.40 -9.21 -1.25
C LEU A 79 -2.27 -8.55 -2.34
N ARG A 80 -1.66 -7.77 -3.24
CA ARG A 80 -2.37 -7.14 -4.37
C ARG A 80 -3.06 -8.16 -5.26
N LYS A 81 -2.41 -9.29 -5.53
CA LYS A 81 -2.97 -10.38 -6.34
C LYS A 81 -4.24 -10.96 -5.70
N HIS A 82 -4.22 -11.23 -4.40
CA HIS A 82 -5.39 -11.77 -3.69
C HIS A 82 -6.51 -10.73 -3.48
N LEU A 83 -6.14 -9.46 -3.31
CA LEU A 83 -7.11 -8.36 -3.25
C LEU A 83 -7.79 -8.10 -4.60
N SER A 84 -7.13 -8.36 -5.72
CA SER A 84 -7.68 -8.11 -7.04
C SER A 84 -8.89 -8.99 -7.36
N SER A 85 -9.82 -8.42 -8.13
CA SER A 85 -10.92 -9.16 -8.77
C SER A 85 -10.49 -9.98 -9.99
N GLY A 86 -9.23 -9.87 -10.41
CA GLY A 86 -8.73 -10.37 -11.70
C GLY A 86 -8.94 -9.40 -12.87
N ASN A 87 -9.77 -8.37 -12.69
CA ASN A 87 -9.92 -7.29 -13.68
C ASN A 87 -8.91 -6.16 -13.45
N SER A 88 -8.69 -5.34 -14.47
CA SER A 88 -7.87 -4.14 -14.40
C SER A 88 -8.43 -3.02 -15.25
N ALA A 89 -8.10 -1.78 -14.90
CA ALA A 89 -8.30 -0.61 -15.76
C ALA A 89 -6.93 0.03 -16.01
N TYR A 90 -6.55 0.19 -17.28
CA TYR A 90 -5.25 0.74 -17.69
C TYR A 90 -4.05 0.06 -17.00
N ASN A 91 -4.11 -1.27 -16.88
CA ASN A 91 -3.11 -2.12 -16.22
C ASN A 91 -2.96 -1.88 -14.70
N ILE A 92 -3.94 -1.24 -14.06
CA ILE A 92 -4.01 -1.16 -12.61
C ILE A 92 -5.11 -2.13 -12.13
N PRO A 93 -4.79 -3.11 -11.26
CA PRO A 93 -5.77 -4.07 -10.76
C PRO A 93 -6.97 -3.41 -10.08
N LEU A 94 -8.16 -3.94 -10.36
CA LEU A 94 -9.42 -3.48 -9.81
C LEU A 94 -9.87 -4.37 -8.66
N LEU A 95 -10.27 -3.76 -7.55
CA LEU A 95 -10.88 -4.49 -6.43
C LEU A 95 -12.27 -5.04 -6.80
N PRO A 96 -12.78 -6.08 -6.11
CA PRO A 96 -14.07 -6.67 -6.39
C PRO A 96 -15.23 -5.69 -6.19
N ILE A 97 -16.31 -5.95 -6.92
CA ILE A 97 -17.55 -5.19 -6.83
C ILE A 97 -18.21 -5.51 -5.47
N PRO A 98 -18.63 -4.49 -4.69
CA PRO A 98 -19.39 -4.74 -3.48
C PRO A 98 -20.65 -5.57 -3.78
N SER A 99 -20.83 -6.69 -3.09
CA SER A 99 -22.03 -7.54 -3.21
C SER A 99 -22.66 -7.81 -1.82
N PRO A 100 -23.28 -6.79 -1.19
CA PRO A 100 -23.97 -6.98 0.08
C PRO A 100 -25.08 -8.04 -0.04
N PRO A 101 -25.33 -8.85 1.01
CA PRO A 101 -24.72 -8.79 2.34
C PRO A 101 -23.39 -9.57 2.46
N LYS A 102 -22.90 -10.19 1.38
CA LYS A 102 -21.69 -11.02 1.41
C LYS A 102 -20.46 -10.15 1.67
N GLN A 103 -19.75 -10.43 2.76
CA GLN A 103 -18.43 -9.87 2.99
C GLN A 103 -17.40 -10.62 2.15
N ASP A 104 -16.62 -9.88 1.37
CA ASP A 104 -15.48 -10.44 0.64
C ASP A 104 -14.21 -10.14 1.44
N LEU A 105 -13.69 -11.16 2.10
CA LEU A 105 -12.65 -11.05 3.12
C LEU A 105 -11.34 -11.66 2.65
N LEU A 106 -10.23 -11.12 3.16
CA LEU A 106 -8.89 -11.67 3.00
C LEU A 106 -8.18 -11.65 4.35
N PHE A 107 -7.48 -12.73 4.68
CA PHE A 107 -6.63 -12.79 5.86
C PHE A 107 -5.19 -12.41 5.53
N VAL A 108 -4.60 -11.59 6.39
CA VAL A 108 -3.19 -11.25 6.34
C VAL A 108 -2.57 -11.60 7.69
N GLU A 109 -1.84 -12.70 7.74
CA GLU A 109 -1.15 -13.15 8.95
C GLU A 109 0.26 -12.57 9.00
N ILE A 110 0.58 -11.88 10.09
CA ILE A 110 1.82 -11.13 10.23
C ILE A 110 2.53 -11.59 11.49
N PHE A 111 3.78 -12.05 11.34
CA PHE A 111 4.62 -12.59 12.40
C PHE A 111 5.66 -11.58 12.85
N ASP A 112 5.82 -11.43 14.17
CA ASP A 112 6.86 -10.61 14.79
C ASP A 112 8.23 -11.31 14.83
N TRP A 113 9.19 -10.75 15.58
CA TRP A 113 10.55 -11.29 15.72
C TRP A 113 10.60 -12.65 16.44
N GLU A 114 9.60 -12.97 17.25
CA GLU A 114 9.50 -14.19 18.05
C GLU A 114 8.58 -15.25 17.39
N ASP A 115 8.30 -15.06 16.09
CA ASP A 115 7.39 -15.90 15.30
C ASP A 115 5.98 -15.96 15.93
N LYS A 116 5.55 -14.91 16.65
CA LYS A 116 4.18 -14.74 17.14
C LYS A 116 3.38 -13.94 16.13
N SER A 117 2.16 -14.39 15.83
CA SER A 117 1.31 -13.75 14.82
C SER A 117 0.08 -13.05 15.40
N ILE A 118 -0.42 -12.10 14.61
CA ILE A 118 -1.82 -11.72 14.54
C ILE A 118 -2.31 -11.94 13.11
N THR A 119 -3.62 -12.03 12.92
CA THR A 119 -4.23 -12.07 11.57
C THR A 119 -5.08 -10.84 11.36
N LEU A 120 -4.71 -9.97 10.43
CA LEU A 120 -5.60 -8.89 9.98
C LEU A 120 -6.69 -9.46 9.09
N VAL A 121 -7.91 -8.95 9.26
CA VAL A 121 -9.04 -9.22 8.38
C VAL A 121 -9.23 -7.99 7.51
N LEU A 122 -8.99 -8.14 6.21
CA LEU A 122 -9.17 -7.10 5.22
C LEU A 122 -10.47 -7.31 4.46
N SER A 123 -11.17 -6.23 4.15
CA SER A 123 -12.20 -6.23 3.11
C SER A 123 -11.53 -6.14 1.74
N ARG A 124 -11.76 -7.12 0.87
CA ARG A 124 -11.24 -7.09 -0.51
C ARG A 124 -11.86 -5.96 -1.32
N ILE A 125 -13.05 -5.50 -0.94
CA ILE A 125 -13.78 -4.42 -1.62
C ILE A 125 -13.02 -3.09 -1.59
N ASN A 126 -12.33 -2.79 -0.48
CA ASN A 126 -11.61 -1.53 -0.30
C ASN A 126 -10.16 -1.71 0.14
N ALA A 127 -9.65 -2.94 0.20
CA ALA A 127 -8.30 -3.27 0.67
C ALA A 127 -7.97 -2.64 2.04
N TYR A 128 -8.92 -2.68 2.97
CA TYR A 128 -8.78 -2.04 4.29
C TYR A 128 -9.05 -3.01 5.44
N VAL A 129 -8.36 -2.77 6.56
CA VAL A 129 -8.51 -3.56 7.78
C VAL A 129 -9.86 -3.25 8.40
N ILE A 130 -10.63 -4.29 8.71
CA ILE A 130 -11.92 -4.18 9.42
C ILE A 130 -11.87 -4.87 10.79
N ALA A 131 -11.03 -5.90 10.94
CA ALA A 131 -10.85 -6.58 12.21
C ALA A 131 -9.43 -7.16 12.29
N TYR A 132 -9.06 -7.68 13.46
CA TYR A 132 -7.91 -8.57 13.58
C TYR A 132 -8.22 -9.74 14.53
N LYS A 133 -7.47 -10.83 14.40
CA LYS A 133 -7.50 -11.98 15.28
C LYS A 133 -6.19 -12.05 16.06
N ALA A 134 -6.28 -12.23 17.38
CA ALA A 134 -5.15 -12.51 18.26
C ALA A 134 -5.59 -13.53 19.32
N GLN A 135 -4.72 -14.51 19.62
CA GLN A 135 -4.97 -15.54 20.66
C GLN A 135 -6.38 -16.16 20.59
N ASP A 136 -6.81 -16.55 19.38
CA ASP A 136 -8.14 -17.13 19.12
C ASP A 136 -9.37 -16.25 19.38
N ARG A 137 -9.17 -14.93 19.56
CA ARG A 137 -10.24 -13.94 19.66
C ARG A 137 -10.18 -12.94 18.50
N TYR A 138 -11.35 -12.62 17.95
CA TYR A 138 -11.49 -11.53 16.98
C TYR A 138 -11.77 -10.20 17.69
N TYR A 139 -11.17 -9.14 17.15
CA TYR A 139 -11.30 -7.77 17.60
C TYR A 139 -11.74 -6.91 16.40
N LEU A 140 -12.94 -6.35 16.49
CA LEU A 140 -13.65 -5.70 15.41
C LEU A 140 -13.60 -4.19 15.60
N LEU A 141 -13.41 -3.47 14.50
CA LEU A 141 -13.66 -2.03 14.48
C LEU A 141 -15.16 -1.76 14.63
N ALA A 142 -15.51 -0.60 15.17
CA ALA A 142 -16.88 -0.26 15.54
C ALA A 142 -17.90 -0.46 14.40
N ASP A 143 -17.50 -0.16 13.16
CA ASP A 143 -18.31 -0.22 11.94
C ASP A 143 -18.22 -1.55 11.17
N THR A 144 -17.48 -2.53 11.71
CA THR A 144 -17.38 -3.86 11.08
C THR A 144 -18.74 -4.56 11.10
N PRO A 145 -19.33 -4.92 9.95
CA PRO A 145 -20.61 -5.61 9.98
C PRO A 145 -20.48 -7.00 10.61
N ASP A 146 -21.51 -7.44 11.32
CA ASP A 146 -21.49 -8.75 11.97
C ASP A 146 -21.31 -9.87 10.94
N ASN A 147 -20.55 -10.89 11.33
CA ASN A 147 -20.26 -12.06 10.51
C ASN A 147 -20.09 -13.28 11.43
N PRO A 148 -20.75 -14.42 11.14
CA PRO A 148 -20.58 -15.65 11.92
C PRO A 148 -19.11 -16.08 12.12
N LEU A 149 -18.22 -15.72 11.20
CA LEU A 149 -16.78 -15.95 11.27
C LEU A 149 -16.14 -15.49 12.59
N TYR A 150 -16.61 -14.37 13.14
CA TYR A 150 -15.98 -13.74 14.30
C TYR A 150 -16.34 -14.44 15.62
N GLY A 151 -17.39 -15.27 15.61
CA GLY A 151 -17.89 -15.96 16.78
C GLY A 151 -18.47 -15.03 17.86
N ASN A 152 -19.04 -15.65 18.89
CA ASN A 152 -19.74 -14.92 19.96
C ASN A 152 -18.81 -14.29 21.00
N ASN A 153 -17.53 -14.69 21.05
CA ASN A 153 -16.54 -14.16 21.98
C ASN A 153 -15.73 -13.00 21.40
N SER A 154 -16.15 -12.41 20.28
CA SER A 154 -15.44 -11.29 19.68
C SER A 154 -15.50 -10.03 20.57
N TRP A 155 -14.53 -9.13 20.41
CA TRP A 155 -14.52 -7.81 21.05
C TRP A 155 -14.74 -6.73 20.00
N ARG A 156 -15.55 -5.70 20.29
CA ARG A 156 -15.77 -4.58 19.39
C ARG A 156 -15.25 -3.30 20.03
N PHE A 157 -14.34 -2.62 19.34
CA PHE A 157 -13.76 -1.36 19.81
C PHE A 157 -14.75 -0.21 19.74
N SER A 158 -14.45 0.86 20.49
CA SER A 158 -15.24 2.10 20.48
C SER A 158 -15.02 3.00 19.25
N PHE A 159 -14.09 2.64 18.36
CA PHE A 159 -13.68 3.44 17.20
C PHE A 159 -13.71 2.61 15.90
N ASN A 160 -13.89 3.31 14.78
CA ASN A 160 -13.86 2.73 13.44
C ASN A 160 -12.46 2.84 12.80
N GLY A 161 -12.31 2.34 11.58
CA GLY A 161 -11.03 2.33 10.87
C GLY A 161 -10.57 3.66 10.28
N THR A 162 -11.41 4.70 10.29
CA THR A 162 -11.04 5.98 9.67
C THR A 162 -9.83 6.59 10.38
N TYR A 163 -8.92 7.24 9.63
CA TYR A 163 -7.78 7.92 10.26
C TYR A 163 -8.22 8.96 11.29
N ALA A 164 -9.37 9.63 11.09
CA ALA A 164 -9.88 10.60 12.06
C ALA A 164 -10.19 9.95 13.42
N ALA A 165 -10.88 8.81 13.44
CA ALA A 165 -11.19 8.10 14.68
C ALA A 165 -9.94 7.47 15.33
N LEU A 166 -9.07 6.89 14.51
CA LEU A 166 -7.80 6.33 14.97
C LEU A 166 -6.90 7.41 15.59
N GLU A 167 -6.72 8.55 14.92
CA GLU A 167 -5.89 9.66 15.39
C GLU A 167 -6.47 10.34 16.63
N TYR A 168 -7.80 10.40 16.74
CA TYR A 168 -8.46 10.88 17.94
C TYR A 168 -8.10 10.03 19.17
N LYS A 169 -7.99 8.70 19.00
CA LYS A 169 -7.60 7.78 20.07
C LYS A 169 -6.10 7.70 20.30
N ALA A 170 -5.28 7.73 19.25
CA ALA A 170 -3.86 7.39 19.30
C ALA A 170 -2.88 8.58 19.18
N GLY A 171 -3.39 9.76 18.84
CA GLY A 171 -2.60 10.90 18.36
C GLY A 171 -2.40 10.88 16.83
N ARG A 172 -1.90 12.01 16.32
CA ARG A 172 -1.71 12.28 14.88
C ARG A 172 -0.76 11.28 14.21
N ARG A 173 -1.12 10.72 13.04
CA ARG A 173 -0.26 9.76 12.31
C ARG A 173 1.06 10.35 11.80
N GLU A 174 1.12 11.66 11.61
CA GLU A 174 2.36 12.37 11.26
C GLU A 174 3.42 12.31 12.38
N ASN A 175 3.02 11.94 13.60
CA ASN A 175 3.89 11.78 14.77
C ASN A 175 4.06 10.31 15.17
N ILE A 176 3.67 9.39 14.29
CA ILE A 176 3.79 7.94 14.50
C ILE A 176 4.84 7.41 13.54
N ASP A 177 5.88 6.81 14.11
CA ASP A 177 6.95 6.18 13.35
C ASP A 177 6.42 4.94 12.62
N LEU A 178 6.91 4.74 11.40
CA LEU A 178 6.62 3.61 10.52
C LEU A 178 7.94 2.95 10.12
N GLY A 179 7.94 1.62 10.11
CA GLY A 179 9.13 0.82 9.85
C GLY A 179 8.93 -0.61 10.31
N ILE A 180 9.87 -1.48 9.97
CA ILE A 180 9.76 -2.92 10.28
C ILE A 180 9.79 -3.14 11.81
N ILE A 181 10.49 -2.29 12.57
CA ILE A 181 10.52 -2.32 14.03
C ILE A 181 9.14 -2.00 14.60
N GLU A 182 8.51 -0.94 14.13
CA GLU A 182 7.19 -0.47 14.56
C GLU A 182 6.09 -1.45 14.17
N LEU A 183 6.24 -2.12 13.02
CA LEU A 183 5.36 -3.20 12.60
C LEU A 183 5.40 -4.35 13.60
N ALA A 184 6.59 -4.81 13.99
CA ALA A 184 6.75 -5.89 14.97
C ALA A 184 6.17 -5.51 16.35
N GLN A 185 6.45 -4.29 16.81
CA GLN A 185 5.91 -3.78 18.07
C GLN A 185 4.38 -3.71 18.03
N SER A 186 3.80 -3.29 16.90
CA SER A 186 2.35 -3.24 16.71
C SER A 186 1.70 -4.63 16.77
N ILE A 187 2.35 -5.66 16.22
CA ILE A 187 1.90 -7.06 16.33
C ILE A 187 1.87 -7.48 17.80
N SER A 188 2.96 -7.26 18.53
CA SER A 188 3.06 -7.62 19.95
C SER A 188 2.02 -6.88 20.79
N ASN A 189 1.87 -5.57 20.58
CA ASN A 189 0.87 -4.74 21.26
C ASN A 189 -0.56 -5.27 21.07
N LEU A 190 -0.95 -5.58 19.82
CA LEU A 190 -2.28 -6.12 19.54
C LEU A 190 -2.46 -7.53 20.08
N ARG A 191 -1.40 -8.36 20.03
CA ARG A 191 -1.46 -9.75 20.49
C ARG A 191 -1.69 -9.86 22.00
N TYR A 192 -1.09 -8.97 22.78
CA TYR A 192 -1.15 -8.98 24.25
C TYR A 192 -2.09 -7.91 24.84
N TRP A 193 -2.87 -7.25 23.99
CA TRP A 193 -3.93 -6.37 24.45
C TRP A 193 -5.11 -7.17 25.01
N SER A 194 -5.74 -6.61 26.02
CA SER A 194 -6.88 -7.19 26.72
C SER A 194 -7.89 -6.09 27.04
N SER A 195 -9.16 -6.46 27.16
CA SER A 195 -10.30 -5.52 27.26
C SER A 195 -10.32 -4.63 28.50
N ASP A 196 -9.49 -4.92 29.49
CA ASP A 196 -9.26 -4.12 30.69
C ASP A 196 -8.27 -2.97 30.47
N LYS A 197 -7.59 -2.91 29.32
CA LYS A 197 -6.62 -1.87 28.97
C LYS A 197 -7.24 -0.83 28.05
N GLU A 198 -6.74 0.40 28.14
CA GLU A 198 -7.09 1.50 27.22
C GLU A 198 -6.84 1.12 25.75
N GLU A 199 -7.73 1.57 24.86
CA GLU A 199 -7.65 1.24 23.43
C GLU A 199 -6.63 2.11 22.66
N THR A 200 -5.97 3.08 23.33
CA THR A 200 -4.99 4.00 22.73
C THR A 200 -3.86 3.27 21.99
N THR A 201 -3.27 2.25 22.63
CA THR A 201 -2.18 1.46 22.03
C THR A 201 -2.68 0.59 20.87
N VAL A 202 -3.94 0.15 20.92
CA VAL A 202 -4.57 -0.59 19.81
C VAL A 202 -4.73 0.33 18.61
N ALA A 203 -5.35 1.50 18.79
CA ALA A 203 -5.53 2.47 17.71
C ALA A 203 -4.18 2.89 17.10
N ARG A 204 -3.15 3.11 17.94
CA ARG A 204 -1.79 3.44 17.47
C ARG A 204 -1.18 2.33 16.63
N SER A 205 -1.30 1.07 17.09
CA SER A 205 -0.77 -0.10 16.38
C SER A 205 -1.51 -0.34 15.07
N LEU A 206 -2.83 -0.11 15.03
CA LEU A 206 -3.62 -0.18 13.80
C LEU A 206 -3.24 0.89 12.78
N ILE A 207 -2.88 2.12 13.21
CA ILE A 207 -2.34 3.14 12.29
C ILE A 207 -1.08 2.64 11.58
N VAL A 208 -0.17 2.00 12.31
CA VAL A 208 1.06 1.43 11.72
C VAL A 208 0.70 0.32 10.73
N LEU A 209 -0.09 -0.66 11.17
CA LEU A 209 -0.48 -1.81 10.35
C LEU A 209 -1.24 -1.41 9.09
N ILE A 210 -2.20 -0.50 9.19
CA ILE A 210 -2.95 0.01 8.03
C ILE A 210 -2.01 0.71 7.04
N GLN A 211 -1.11 1.58 7.51
CA GLN A 211 -0.19 2.28 6.62
C GLN A 211 0.85 1.35 5.98
N MET A 212 1.28 0.30 6.70
CA MET A 212 2.30 -0.65 6.24
C MET A 212 1.75 -1.85 5.47
N VAL A 213 0.43 -2.05 5.44
CA VAL A 213 -0.22 -3.16 4.71
C VAL A 213 -1.18 -2.61 3.67
N SER A 214 -2.24 -1.91 4.10
CA SER A 214 -3.29 -1.41 3.21
C SER A 214 -2.78 -0.31 2.29
N GLU A 215 -2.11 0.71 2.83
CA GLU A 215 -1.69 1.87 2.02
C GLU A 215 -0.51 1.55 1.11
N THR A 216 0.42 0.70 1.54
CA THR A 216 1.48 0.20 0.66
C THR A 216 0.93 -0.71 -0.42
N ALA A 217 -0.08 -1.55 -0.15
CA ALA A 217 -0.76 -2.32 -1.21
C ALA A 217 -1.43 -1.40 -2.24
N ARG A 218 -2.05 -0.30 -1.81
CA ARG A 218 -2.69 0.69 -2.69
C ARG A 218 -1.69 1.55 -3.48
N PHE A 219 -0.53 1.87 -2.89
CA PHE A 219 0.45 2.79 -3.48
C PHE A 219 1.89 2.30 -3.38
N ARG A 220 2.50 2.02 -4.53
CA ARG A 220 3.93 1.71 -4.65
C ARG A 220 4.82 2.86 -4.20
N ALA A 221 4.38 4.11 -4.27
CA ALA A 221 5.14 5.24 -3.75
C ALA A 221 5.33 5.18 -2.22
N ILE A 222 4.35 4.63 -1.50
CA ILE A 222 4.44 4.42 -0.05
C ILE A 222 5.29 3.18 0.25
N GLU A 223 5.11 2.09 -0.52
CA GLU A 223 6.00 0.91 -0.46
C GLU A 223 7.48 1.29 -0.64
N GLN A 224 7.79 2.18 -1.59
CA GLN A 224 9.14 2.68 -1.82
C GLN A 224 9.72 3.41 -0.60
N LYS A 225 8.89 4.07 0.22
CA LYS A 225 9.35 4.69 1.46
C LYS A 225 9.71 3.64 2.51
N VAL A 226 8.91 2.58 2.63
CA VAL A 226 9.23 1.48 3.55
C VAL A 226 10.50 0.75 3.12
N THR A 227 10.58 0.33 1.86
CA THR A 227 11.73 -0.43 1.32
C THR A 227 13.04 0.35 1.39
N LYS A 228 13.05 1.67 1.18
CA LYS A 228 14.26 2.50 1.35
C LYS A 228 14.80 2.49 2.78
N ASN A 229 13.94 2.27 3.77
CA ASN A 229 14.32 2.21 5.18
C ASN A 229 14.58 0.76 5.68
N ILE A 230 14.54 -0.22 4.78
CA ILE A 230 15.12 -1.54 5.00
C ILE A 230 16.55 -1.47 4.45
N ILE A 231 17.54 -1.60 5.33
CA ILE A 231 18.95 -1.37 4.99
C ILE A 231 19.61 -2.70 4.62
N ASP A 232 20.52 -2.66 3.65
CA ASP A 232 21.12 -3.87 3.07
C ASP A 232 22.05 -4.61 4.07
N ASP A 233 22.41 -3.98 5.18
CA ASP A 233 23.16 -4.57 6.29
C ASP A 233 22.28 -5.38 7.27
N GLY A 234 20.97 -5.46 7.01
CA GLY A 234 20.00 -6.15 7.85
C GLY A 234 19.40 -5.27 8.95
N SER A 235 19.74 -3.98 9.02
CA SER A 235 19.12 -3.01 9.94
C SER A 235 17.86 -2.37 9.35
N TYR A 236 17.06 -1.76 10.23
CA TYR A 236 15.81 -1.10 9.87
C TYR A 236 15.78 0.31 10.42
N GLN A 237 15.36 1.26 9.59
CA GLN A 237 15.15 2.65 9.98
C GLN A 237 13.66 2.97 10.02
N SER A 238 13.32 3.97 10.82
CA SER A 238 11.96 4.47 10.97
C SER A 238 11.78 5.76 10.20
N PHE A 239 10.56 6.01 9.73
CA PHE A 239 10.18 7.28 9.14
C PHE A 239 8.76 7.67 9.55
N ARG A 240 8.44 8.96 9.42
CA ARG A 240 7.07 9.46 9.63
C ARG A 240 6.40 9.82 8.31
N PRO A 241 5.09 9.59 8.16
CA PRO A 241 4.38 9.99 6.96
C PRO A 241 4.31 11.52 6.88
N GLY A 242 4.99 12.09 5.89
CA GLY A 242 4.87 13.51 5.58
C GLY A 242 3.53 13.86 4.91
N VAL A 243 3.27 15.16 4.75
CA VAL A 243 2.03 15.69 4.16
C VAL A 243 1.65 15.03 2.84
N GLY A 244 2.60 14.84 1.92
CA GLY A 244 2.30 14.21 0.63
C GLY A 244 1.90 12.73 0.72
N VAL A 245 2.39 11.98 1.71
CA VAL A 245 1.94 10.59 1.94
C VAL A 245 0.51 10.59 2.45
N MET A 246 0.21 11.46 3.42
CA MET A 246 -1.12 11.56 4.01
C MET A 246 -2.17 12.05 3.01
N ASP A 247 -1.82 13.01 2.16
CA ASP A 247 -2.69 13.52 1.11
C ASP A 247 -2.95 12.47 0.01
N LEU A 248 -1.94 11.66 -0.32
CA LEU A 248 -2.09 10.53 -1.24
C LEU A 248 -3.04 9.46 -0.70
N GLN A 249 -2.90 9.06 0.57
CA GLN A 249 -3.81 8.12 1.24
C GLN A 249 -5.26 8.61 1.17
N THR A 250 -5.48 9.89 1.46
CA THR A 250 -6.81 10.52 1.48
C THR A 250 -7.43 10.58 0.08
N ASN A 251 -6.62 10.66 -0.97
CA ASN A 251 -7.08 10.78 -2.36
C ASN A 251 -7.16 9.45 -3.12
N TRP A 252 -7.00 8.29 -2.46
CA TRP A 252 -7.05 6.99 -3.14
C TRP A 252 -8.37 6.75 -3.88
N GLY A 253 -9.51 7.06 -3.25
CA GLY A 253 -10.83 6.97 -3.88
C GLY A 253 -10.96 7.91 -5.07
N THR A 254 -10.55 9.17 -4.92
CA THR A 254 -10.57 10.18 -5.99
C THR A 254 -9.74 9.76 -7.20
N LEU A 255 -8.52 9.27 -6.97
CA LEU A 255 -7.64 8.75 -8.03
C LEU A 255 -8.25 7.51 -8.70
N SER A 256 -8.82 6.61 -7.91
CA SER A 256 -9.47 5.40 -8.44
C SER A 256 -10.63 5.74 -9.39
N ILE A 257 -11.47 6.70 -8.99
CA ILE A 257 -12.58 7.21 -9.82
C ILE A 257 -12.04 7.90 -11.08
N ALA A 258 -11.03 8.75 -10.93
CA ALA A 258 -10.46 9.49 -12.06
C ALA A 258 -9.88 8.54 -13.12
N VAL A 259 -9.21 7.46 -12.72
CA VAL A 259 -8.73 6.41 -13.64
C VAL A 259 -9.88 5.71 -14.35
N GLN A 260 -10.88 5.23 -13.61
CA GLN A 260 -12.01 4.47 -14.19
C GLN A 260 -12.93 5.33 -15.08
N ASN A 261 -13.02 6.62 -14.81
CA ASN A 261 -13.83 7.58 -15.57
C ASN A 261 -13.03 8.36 -16.62
N SER A 262 -11.79 7.95 -16.90
CA SER A 262 -10.91 8.62 -17.88
C SER A 262 -11.26 8.22 -19.32
N THR A 263 -11.07 9.16 -20.24
CA THR A 263 -11.24 8.91 -21.69
C THR A 263 -9.87 8.94 -22.34
N GLY A 264 -9.46 7.82 -22.96
CA GLY A 264 -8.13 7.70 -23.55
C GLY A 264 -6.99 7.87 -22.54
N GLY A 265 -7.24 7.57 -21.26
CA GLY A 265 -6.28 7.75 -20.16
C GLY A 265 -6.21 9.16 -19.58
N VAL A 266 -6.94 10.13 -20.11
CA VAL A 266 -6.96 11.52 -19.59
C VAL A 266 -8.12 11.70 -18.61
N PHE A 267 -7.86 12.32 -17.46
CA PHE A 267 -8.87 12.58 -16.45
C PHE A 267 -9.78 13.73 -16.86
N TRP A 268 -11.09 13.55 -16.69
CA TRP A 268 -12.06 14.64 -16.84
C TRP A 268 -11.78 15.80 -15.88
N LYS A 269 -11.41 15.48 -14.64
CA LYS A 269 -10.98 16.42 -13.61
C LYS A 269 -9.62 15.97 -13.08
N PRO A 270 -8.53 16.70 -13.37
CA PRO A 270 -7.23 16.42 -12.78
C PRO A 270 -7.29 16.40 -11.24
N VAL A 271 -6.52 15.50 -10.63
CA VAL A 271 -6.41 15.40 -9.17
C VAL A 271 -5.21 16.20 -8.72
N ILE A 272 -5.40 17.11 -7.76
CA ILE A 272 -4.32 17.92 -7.19
C ILE A 272 -3.92 17.26 -5.87
N LEU A 273 -2.64 16.93 -5.74
CA LEU A 273 -2.07 16.34 -4.53
C LEU A 273 -1.06 17.30 -3.92
N LYS A 274 -0.99 17.34 -2.60
CA LYS A 274 0.09 17.99 -1.87
C LYS A 274 1.36 17.15 -1.95
N THR A 275 2.51 17.81 -2.08
CA THR A 275 3.82 17.18 -1.93
C THR A 275 4.50 17.65 -0.64
N THR A 276 4.30 18.92 -0.28
CA THR A 276 4.72 19.55 0.96
C THR A 276 3.54 20.34 1.58
N LEU A 277 3.79 21.15 2.61
CA LEU A 277 2.77 22.05 3.17
C LEU A 277 2.34 23.15 2.18
N THR A 278 3.25 23.56 1.28
CA THR A 278 3.05 24.68 0.35
C THR A 278 2.91 24.23 -1.09
N ASP A 279 3.49 23.08 -1.45
CA ASP A 279 3.61 22.64 -2.83
C ASP A 279 2.58 21.59 -3.18
N THR A 280 2.12 21.66 -4.43
CA THR A 280 1.17 20.71 -5.00
C THR A 280 1.64 20.20 -6.36
N VAL A 281 1.11 19.06 -6.76
CA VAL A 281 1.30 18.47 -8.07
C VAL A 281 -0.05 18.10 -8.66
N VAL A 282 -0.21 18.38 -9.95
CA VAL A 282 -1.39 17.98 -10.72
C VAL A 282 -1.17 16.60 -11.32
N ILE A 283 -2.14 15.71 -11.15
CA ILE A 283 -2.24 14.38 -11.76
C ILE A 283 -3.35 14.44 -12.82
N PRO A 284 -3.01 14.65 -14.10
CA PRO A 284 -4.00 14.90 -15.15
C PRO A 284 -4.45 13.62 -15.87
N ASP A 285 -3.73 12.51 -15.69
CA ASP A 285 -3.93 11.29 -16.47
C ASP A 285 -3.53 10.03 -15.68
N VAL A 286 -3.87 8.89 -16.26
CA VAL A 286 -3.60 7.57 -15.71
C VAL A 286 -2.09 7.28 -15.66
N GLU A 287 -1.31 7.76 -16.64
CA GLU A 287 0.13 7.50 -16.67
C GLU A 287 0.79 8.07 -15.41
N LYS A 288 0.54 9.35 -15.10
CA LYS A 288 1.08 10.01 -13.92
C LYS A 288 0.53 9.42 -12.62
N ALA A 289 -0.74 9.00 -12.59
CA ALA A 289 -1.27 8.27 -11.43
C ALA A 289 -0.50 6.95 -11.18
N ARG A 290 -0.11 6.23 -12.23
CA ARG A 290 0.64 4.97 -12.10
C ARG A 290 2.12 5.21 -11.80
N THR A 291 2.78 6.15 -12.45
CA THR A 291 4.24 6.34 -12.36
C THR A 291 4.66 7.24 -11.20
N PHE A 292 3.93 8.33 -10.94
CA PHE A 292 4.24 9.26 -9.86
C PHE A 292 3.65 8.79 -8.52
N CYS A 293 2.36 8.48 -8.49
CA CYS A 293 1.71 8.03 -7.25
C CYS A 293 1.97 6.56 -6.94
N GLY A 294 2.39 5.77 -7.94
CA GLY A 294 2.51 4.33 -7.79
C GLY A 294 1.17 3.65 -7.57
N LEU A 295 0.06 4.19 -8.09
CA LEU A 295 -1.29 3.64 -7.87
C LEU A 295 -1.35 2.18 -8.34
N ALA A 296 -1.61 1.27 -7.40
CA ALA A 296 -1.43 -0.17 -7.58
C ALA A 296 -2.70 -1.01 -7.35
N LEU A 297 -3.74 -0.41 -6.76
CA LEU A 297 -5.08 -0.98 -6.64
C LEU A 297 -6.11 0.12 -6.87
N LEU A 298 -7.20 -0.21 -7.57
CA LEU A 298 -8.33 0.69 -7.78
C LEU A 298 -9.52 0.27 -6.93
N LEU A 299 -10.04 1.22 -6.15
CA LEU A 299 -11.37 1.06 -5.56
C LEU A 299 -12.41 1.01 -6.69
N TYR A 300 -13.23 -0.04 -6.72
CA TYR A 300 -14.28 -0.16 -7.74
C TYR A 300 -15.22 1.05 -7.70
N TRP A 301 -15.50 1.63 -8.87
CA TRP A 301 -16.46 2.71 -9.03
C TRP A 301 -17.41 2.42 -10.17
N ARG A 302 -18.70 2.69 -9.93
CA ARG A 302 -19.74 2.71 -10.97
C ARG A 302 -20.40 4.08 -11.01
N LYS A 303 -20.61 4.59 -12.22
CA LYS A 303 -21.39 5.82 -12.45
C LYS A 303 -22.76 5.71 -11.77
N GLY A 304 -23.02 6.60 -10.80
CA GLY A 304 -24.25 6.63 -10.00
C GLY A 304 -24.17 6.02 -8.60
N GLN A 305 -23.05 5.39 -8.20
CA GLN A 305 -22.82 5.02 -6.79
C GLN A 305 -22.26 6.22 -6.00
N ALA A 306 -22.88 6.53 -4.86
CA ALA A 306 -22.34 7.50 -3.90
C ALA A 306 -20.96 7.04 -3.40
N SER A 307 -20.03 7.97 -3.26
CA SER A 307 -18.67 7.69 -2.79
C SER A 307 -18.68 7.14 -1.37
N PHE A 308 -18.12 5.95 -1.16
CA PHE A 308 -17.78 5.46 0.17
C PHE A 308 -16.58 6.25 0.69
N SER A 309 -16.78 7.04 1.75
CA SER A 309 -15.70 7.67 2.50
C SER A 309 -14.96 6.59 3.30
N SER A 310 -13.68 6.39 3.00
CA SER A 310 -12.71 5.69 3.85
C SER A 310 -12.15 6.61 4.92
#